data_AF-A0A350NQC5-F1
#
_entry.id   AF-A0A350NQC5-F1
#
_cell.length_a   1.000
_cell.length_b   1.000
_cell.length_c   1.000
_cell.angle_alpha   90.00
_cell.angle_beta   90.00
_cell.angle_gamma   90.00
#
_symmetry.space_group_name_H-M   'P 1'
#
loop_
_entity.id
_entity.type
_entity.pdbx_description
1 polymer ?
#
loop_
_entity_poly.entity_id
_entity_poly.type
_entity_poly.pdbx_seq_one_letter_code
_entity_poly.pdbx_strand_id
1 'polypeptide(L)'
;MLVFIGTFIINKLPQGILAFGQATLAQVSNANGAVIGLPVSVVIFFGAAVLVWLMMKYTMLGRGIYALGGDRVAAERAGLNVIGIQLFIYGLVGFLAGISGVVHASLVRNVNPFDLIGTEMNVIAAVVLGGARITGGRGTVFGTILGVMLVVIMNNSLILLGIPSYWQRAAIGVLILLGTGITAWQSKRESAANLLES
;
A
#
# COMPACT_ATOMS: atom_id res chain seq x y z
N MET A 1 14.35 -17.80 6.38
CA MET A 1 14.24 -18.97 5.46
C MET A 1 15.06 -18.83 4.16
N LEU A 2 15.36 -17.62 3.66
CA LEU A 2 16.11 -17.43 2.41
C LEU A 2 17.63 -17.70 2.49
N VAL A 3 18.22 -17.74 3.70
CA VAL A 3 19.65 -18.11 3.89
C VAL A 3 19.94 -19.55 3.45
N PHE A 4 18.94 -20.43 3.47
CA PHE A 4 19.10 -21.85 3.12
C PHE A 4 18.83 -22.17 1.63
N ILE A 5 18.24 -21.24 0.87
CA ILE A 5 17.82 -21.48 -0.54
C ILE A 5 18.82 -20.87 -1.54
N GLY A 6 19.78 -20.05 -1.08
CA GLY A 6 20.78 -19.42 -1.93
C GLY A 6 20.28 -18.14 -2.62
N THR A 7 21.20 -17.23 -2.93
CA THR A 7 20.91 -15.97 -3.65
C THR A 7 20.86 -16.22 -5.16
N PHE A 8 19.91 -17.02 -5.62
CA PHE A 8 19.70 -17.22 -7.06
C PHE A 8 19.00 -15.99 -7.64
N ILE A 9 19.82 -15.07 -8.14
CA ILE A 9 19.37 -13.86 -8.82
C ILE A 9 18.96 -14.24 -10.25
N ILE A 10 17.66 -14.27 -10.54
CA ILE A 10 17.15 -14.62 -11.87
C ILE A 10 17.10 -13.37 -12.73
N ASN A 11 18.12 -13.21 -13.58
CA ASN A 11 18.25 -12.09 -14.55
C ASN A 11 17.65 -12.39 -15.93
N LYS A 12 17.29 -13.65 -16.20
CA LYS A 12 16.71 -14.08 -17.48
C LYS A 12 15.22 -14.31 -17.32
N LEU A 13 14.43 -13.23 -17.35
CA LEU A 13 12.97 -13.36 -17.36
C LEU A 13 12.48 -13.77 -18.75
N PRO A 14 11.46 -14.64 -18.84
CA PRO A 14 10.85 -15.01 -20.12
C PRO A 14 10.30 -13.77 -20.84
N GLN A 15 10.37 -13.77 -22.18
CA GLN A 15 10.01 -12.62 -23.03
C GLN A 15 8.59 -12.07 -22.76
N GLY A 16 7.65 -12.91 -22.31
CA GLY A 16 6.30 -12.47 -21.93
C GLY A 16 6.25 -11.54 -20.71
N ILE A 17 7.12 -11.73 -19.71
CA ILE A 17 7.20 -10.86 -18.53
C ILE A 17 7.93 -9.55 -18.87
N LEU A 18 8.95 -9.63 -19.73
CA LEU A 18 9.63 -8.45 -20.25
C LEU A 18 8.72 -7.59 -21.14
N ALA A 19 7.89 -8.23 -21.98
CA ALA A 19 6.89 -7.56 -22.80
C ALA A 19 5.81 -6.87 -21.93
N PHE A 20 5.42 -7.48 -20.81
CA PHE A 20 4.52 -6.87 -19.83
C PHE A 20 5.15 -5.67 -19.12
N GLY A 21 6.45 -5.74 -18.80
CA GLY A 21 7.23 -4.63 -18.26
C GLY A 21 7.50 -3.49 -19.28
N GLN A 22 7.42 -3.78 -20.58
CA GLN A 22 7.55 -2.80 -21.68
C GLN A 22 6.20 -2.28 -22.20
N ALA A 23 5.10 -2.96 -21.87
CA ALA A 23 3.76 -2.54 -22.23
C ALA A 23 3.49 -1.18 -21.56
N THR A 24 3.42 -0.16 -22.40
CA THR A 24 3.17 1.24 -22.04
C THR A 24 1.84 1.63 -22.66
N LEU A 25 0.89 2.08 -21.84
CA LEU A 25 -0.49 2.29 -22.28
C LEU A 25 -0.71 3.63 -23.00
N ALA A 26 0.15 4.61 -22.75
CA ALA A 26 0.15 5.88 -23.45
C ALA A 26 1.59 6.34 -23.62
N GLN A 27 2.04 6.47 -24.87
CA GLN A 27 3.32 7.08 -25.23
C GLN A 27 3.05 8.52 -25.63
N VAL A 28 3.48 9.48 -24.82
CA VAL A 28 3.51 10.88 -25.23
C VAL A 28 4.93 11.19 -25.65
N SER A 29 5.12 11.38 -26.96
CA SER A 29 6.41 11.75 -27.54
C SER A 29 6.59 13.26 -27.41
N ASN A 30 7.53 13.68 -26.56
CA ASN A 30 8.00 15.07 -26.57
C ASN A 30 9.00 15.27 -27.72
N ALA A 31 9.11 16.51 -28.20
CA ALA A 31 9.98 16.93 -29.32
C ALA A 31 11.50 16.61 -29.16
N ASN A 32 11.92 16.07 -28.00
CA ASN A 32 13.29 15.65 -27.69
C ASN A 32 13.54 14.13 -27.78
N GLY A 33 12.58 13.34 -28.30
CA GLY A 33 12.75 11.88 -28.48
C GLY A 33 12.64 11.04 -27.20
N ALA A 34 12.28 11.65 -26.07
CA ALA A 34 12.00 10.95 -24.82
C ALA A 34 10.54 10.44 -24.82
N VAL A 35 10.37 9.11 -24.90
CA VAL A 35 9.08 8.45 -24.78
C VAL A 35 8.69 8.39 -23.30
N ILE A 36 7.80 9.29 -22.88
CA ILE A 36 7.19 9.20 -21.54
C ILE A 36 6.00 8.25 -21.68
N GLY A 37 6.24 6.98 -21.37
CA GLY A 37 5.24 5.93 -21.39
C GLY A 37 4.67 5.68 -19.99
N LEU A 38 3.34 5.68 -19.81
CA LEU A 38 2.75 5.24 -18.53
C LEU A 38 2.91 3.71 -18.42
N PRO A 39 3.66 3.17 -17.44
CA PRO A 39 3.81 1.72 -17.29
C PRO A 39 2.46 1.08 -16.98
N VAL A 40 2.17 -0.09 -17.55
CA VAL A 40 0.95 -0.87 -17.25
C VAL A 40 0.77 -1.09 -15.73
N SER A 41 1.87 -1.14 -14.97
CA SER A 41 1.88 -1.20 -13.51
C SER A 41 1.04 -0.12 -12.82
N VAL A 42 0.99 1.09 -13.38
CA VAL A 42 0.18 2.21 -12.84
C VAL A 42 -1.31 1.92 -13.01
N VAL A 43 -1.70 1.36 -14.15
CA VAL A 43 -3.10 1.00 -14.42
C VAL A 43 -3.55 -0.19 -13.59
N ILE A 44 -2.65 -1.16 -13.32
CA ILE A 44 -2.93 -2.24 -12.38
C ILE A 44 -3.13 -1.70 -10.96
N PHE A 45 -2.28 -0.76 -10.52
CA PHE A 45 -2.42 -0.12 -9.22
C PHE A 45 -3.75 0.61 -9.07
N PHE A 46 -4.08 1.50 -10.01
CA PHE A 46 -5.35 2.23 -9.96
C PHE A 46 -6.56 1.29 -10.15
N GLY A 47 -6.45 0.28 -11.01
CA GLY A 47 -7.50 -0.73 -11.19
C GLY A 47 -7.77 -1.50 -9.90
N ALA A 48 -6.73 -1.97 -9.21
CA ALA A 48 -6.86 -2.62 -7.91
C ALA A 48 -7.42 -1.67 -6.85
N ALA A 49 -6.95 -0.42 -6.81
CA ALA A 49 -7.44 0.58 -5.87
C ALA A 49 -8.93 0.90 -6.08
N VAL A 50 -9.37 1.05 -7.33
CA VAL A 50 -10.79 1.26 -7.68
C VAL A 50 -11.62 0.03 -7.33
N LEU A 51 -11.13 -1.18 -7.61
CA LEU A 51 -11.81 -2.43 -7.28
C LEU A 51 -12.02 -2.54 -5.76
N VAL A 52 -10.97 -2.33 -4.97
CA VAL A 52 -11.05 -2.35 -3.50
C VAL A 52 -11.95 -1.24 -2.98
N TRP A 53 -11.87 -0.03 -3.55
CA TRP A 53 -12.75 1.07 -3.17
C TRP A 53 -14.21 0.77 -3.45
N LEU A 54 -14.52 0.23 -4.63
CA LEU A 54 -15.87 -0.14 -5.02
C LEU A 54 -16.39 -1.27 -4.12
N MET A 55 -15.53 -2.24 -3.82
CA MET A 55 -15.85 -3.31 -2.88
C MET A 55 -16.14 -2.75 -1.48
N MET A 56 -15.29 -1.88 -0.94
CA MET A 56 -15.50 -1.29 0.39
C MET A 56 -16.72 -0.37 0.46
N LYS A 57 -17.03 0.38 -0.61
CA LYS A 57 -18.13 1.35 -0.62
C LYS A 57 -19.49 0.73 -0.92
N TYR A 58 -19.56 -0.22 -1.85
CA TYR A 58 -20.84 -0.72 -2.38
C TYR A 58 -21.20 -2.14 -1.94
N THR A 59 -20.29 -2.91 -1.34
CA THR A 59 -20.60 -4.30 -0.94
C THR A 59 -20.90 -4.44 0.55
N MET A 60 -21.75 -5.43 0.88
CA MET A 60 -22.00 -5.86 2.27
C MET A 60 -20.72 -6.37 2.94
N LEU A 61 -19.79 -6.97 2.16
CA LEU A 61 -18.48 -7.40 2.65
C LEU A 61 -17.67 -6.22 3.18
N GLY A 62 -17.65 -5.09 2.48
CA GLY A 62 -17.00 -3.86 2.94
C GLY A 62 -17.48 -3.42 4.33
N ARG A 63 -18.80 -3.37 4.53
CA ARG A 63 -19.40 -3.04 5.83
C ARG A 63 -19.06 -4.06 6.91
N GLY A 64 -19.06 -5.35 6.56
CA GLY A 64 -18.65 -6.44 7.46
C GLY A 64 -17.18 -6.33 7.89
N ILE A 65 -16.29 -5.91 6.99
CA ILE A 65 -14.86 -5.68 7.29
C ILE A 65 -14.69 -4.53 8.30
N TYR A 66 -15.40 -3.42 8.11
CA TYR A 66 -15.36 -2.30 9.06
C TYR A 66 -15.95 -2.67 10.42
N ALA A 67 -17.06 -3.41 10.45
CA ALA A 67 -17.68 -3.88 11.69
C ALA A 67 -16.74 -4.83 12.46
N LEU A 68 -16.14 -5.80 11.76
CA LEU A 68 -15.16 -6.72 12.33
C LEU A 68 -13.94 -5.99 12.90
N GLY A 69 -13.46 -4.96 12.22
CA GLY A 69 -12.33 -4.16 12.68
C GLY A 69 -12.64 -3.22 13.85
N GLY A 70 -13.91 -2.90 14.11
CA GLY A 70 -14.31 -2.07 15.26
C GLY A 70 -14.39 -2.90 16.54
N ASP A 71 -15.20 -3.95 16.52
CA ASP A 71 -15.33 -4.91 17.61
C ASP A 71 -15.78 -6.27 17.04
N ARG A 72 -14.90 -7.27 17.19
CA ARG A 72 -15.15 -8.63 16.72
C ARG A 72 -16.36 -9.28 17.40
N VAL A 73 -16.51 -9.08 18.71
CA VAL A 73 -17.60 -9.69 19.49
C VAL A 73 -18.93 -9.04 19.13
N ALA A 74 -18.94 -7.72 18.91
CA ALA A 74 -20.13 -7.02 18.44
C ALA A 74 -20.54 -7.46 17.03
N ALA A 75 -19.58 -7.65 16.12
CA ALA A 75 -19.85 -8.14 14.77
C ALA A 75 -20.45 -9.55 14.76
N GLU A 76 -19.93 -10.45 15.61
CA GLU A 76 -20.46 -11.81 15.77
C GLU A 76 -21.90 -11.80 16.30
N ARG A 77 -22.19 -10.97 17.31
CA ARG A 77 -23.54 -10.78 17.85
C ARG A 77 -24.51 -10.15 16.86
N ALA A 78 -24.01 -9.35 15.91
CA ALA A 78 -24.80 -8.78 14.83
C ALA A 78 -25.12 -9.79 13.70
N GLY A 79 -24.72 -11.06 13.84
CA GLY A 79 -24.99 -12.12 12.87
C GLY A 79 -24.07 -12.12 11.65
N LEU A 80 -22.95 -11.38 11.69
CA LEU A 80 -21.95 -11.41 10.64
C LEU A 80 -21.10 -12.68 10.74
N ASN A 81 -20.90 -13.38 9.63
CA ASN A 81 -19.98 -14.51 9.58
C ASN A 81 -18.52 -14.02 9.63
N VAL A 82 -17.99 -13.84 10.84
CA VAL A 82 -16.63 -13.36 11.10
C VAL A 82 -15.58 -14.21 10.40
N ILE A 83 -15.71 -15.54 10.46
CA ILE A 83 -14.74 -16.48 9.87
C ILE A 83 -14.74 -16.34 8.35
N GLY A 84 -15.93 -16.29 7.72
CA GLY A 84 -16.05 -16.13 6.27
C GLY A 84 -15.46 -14.80 5.78
N ILE A 85 -15.72 -13.71 6.50
CA ILE A 85 -15.15 -12.39 6.18
C ILE A 85 -13.62 -12.43 6.33
N GLN A 86 -13.11 -13.02 7.41
CA GLN A 86 -11.68 -13.11 7.67
C GLN A 86 -10.94 -13.94 6.60
N LEU A 87 -11.51 -15.09 6.21
CA LEU A 87 -10.98 -15.92 5.12
C LEU A 87 -10.91 -15.13 3.81
N PHE A 88 -11.97 -14.39 3.48
CA PHE A 88 -12.04 -13.57 2.28
C PHE A 88 -10.99 -12.44 2.30
N ILE A 89 -10.80 -11.75 3.44
CA ILE A 89 -9.78 -10.71 3.58
C ILE A 89 -8.39 -11.29 3.31
N TYR A 90 -8.02 -12.39 3.95
CA TYR A 90 -6.70 -13.00 3.75
C TYR A 90 -6.50 -13.50 2.32
N GLY A 91 -7.54 -14.10 1.72
CA GLY A 91 -7.49 -14.51 0.31
C GLY A 91 -7.28 -13.34 -0.64
N LEU A 92 -8.00 -12.23 -0.42
CA LEU A 92 -7.87 -11.02 -1.24
C LEU A 92 -6.49 -10.37 -1.08
N VAL A 93 -5.96 -10.28 0.15
CA VAL A 93 -4.62 -9.74 0.41
C VAL A 93 -3.55 -10.60 -0.26
N GLY A 94 -3.67 -11.93 -0.18
CA GLY A 94 -2.76 -12.86 -0.87
C GLY A 94 -2.80 -12.70 -2.39
N PHE A 95 -3.99 -12.56 -2.96
CA PHE A 95 -4.17 -12.32 -4.40
C PHE A 95 -3.53 -10.99 -4.85
N LEU A 96 -3.78 -9.89 -4.11
CA LEU A 96 -3.19 -8.59 -4.40
C LEU A 96 -1.66 -8.59 -4.22
N ALA A 97 -1.15 -9.28 -3.20
CA ALA A 97 0.29 -9.44 -2.99
C ALA A 97 0.95 -10.23 -4.14
N GLY A 98 0.29 -11.28 -4.65
CA GLY A 98 0.74 -12.03 -5.81
C GLY A 98 0.85 -11.17 -7.07
N ILE A 99 -0.19 -10.38 -7.38
CA ILE A 99 -0.18 -9.43 -8.50
C ILE A 99 0.95 -8.41 -8.32
N SER A 100 1.07 -7.82 -7.12
CA SER A 100 2.12 -6.85 -6.81
C SER A 100 3.53 -7.43 -7.01
N GLY A 101 3.76 -8.69 -6.63
CA GLY A 101 5.03 -9.38 -6.83
C GLY A 101 5.38 -9.57 -8.30
N VAL A 102 4.41 -10.00 -9.13
CA VAL A 102 4.60 -10.14 -10.58
C VAL A 102 4.91 -8.80 -11.24
N VAL A 103 4.17 -7.75 -10.84
CA VAL A 103 4.39 -6.38 -11.32
C VAL A 103 5.78 -5.87 -10.93
N HIS A 104 6.21 -6.10 -9.68
CA HIS A 104 7.54 -5.70 -9.21
C HIS A 104 8.67 -6.41 -9.97
N ALA A 105 8.58 -7.74 -10.13
CA ALA A 105 9.55 -8.52 -10.90
C ALA A 105 9.64 -8.05 -12.36
N SER A 106 8.51 -7.66 -12.96
CA SER A 106 8.46 -7.11 -14.31
C SER A 106 9.13 -5.74 -14.43
N LEU A 107 8.96 -4.88 -13.41
CA LEU A 107 9.54 -3.54 -13.33
C LEU A 107 11.06 -3.57 -13.16
N VAL A 108 11.54 -4.37 -12.21
CA VAL A 108 12.97 -4.45 -11.85
C VAL A 108 13.76 -5.31 -12.84
N ARG A 109 13.07 -6.10 -13.69
CA ARG A 109 13.66 -7.05 -14.66
C ARG A 109 14.66 -8.00 -14.01
N ASN A 110 14.48 -8.22 -12.72
CA ASN A 110 15.25 -9.11 -11.91
C ASN A 110 14.35 -9.61 -10.78
N VAL A 111 14.59 -10.84 -10.34
CA VAL A 111 13.98 -11.37 -9.14
C VAL A 111 15.07 -11.51 -8.09
N ASN A 112 15.12 -10.54 -7.18
CA ASN A 112 15.96 -10.58 -6.00
C ASN A 112 15.07 -10.66 -4.75
N PRO A 113 15.18 -11.73 -3.94
CA PRO A 113 14.37 -11.88 -2.74
C PRO A 113 14.69 -10.84 -1.65
N PHE A 114 15.79 -10.08 -1.75
CA PHE A 114 16.14 -9.03 -0.79
C PHE A 114 15.46 -7.68 -1.06
N ASP A 115 14.95 -7.41 -2.26
CA ASP A 115 14.50 -6.08 -2.67
C ASP A 115 13.29 -5.57 -1.86
N LEU A 116 12.43 -6.48 -1.42
CA LEU A 116 11.24 -6.14 -0.63
C LEU A 116 11.46 -6.23 0.89
N ILE A 117 12.61 -6.74 1.35
CA ILE A 117 12.83 -6.98 2.79
C ILE A 117 12.96 -5.66 3.56
N GLY A 118 12.10 -5.47 4.56
CA GLY A 118 12.05 -4.26 5.37
C GLY A 118 11.25 -3.13 4.72
N THR A 119 10.59 -3.37 3.59
CA THR A 119 9.60 -2.44 3.03
C THR A 119 8.25 -2.56 3.73
N GLU A 120 8.00 -3.65 4.47
CA GLU A 120 6.72 -3.89 5.14
C GLU A 120 6.41 -2.78 6.16
N MET A 121 7.42 -2.37 6.92
CA MET A 121 7.29 -1.27 7.88
C MET A 121 6.90 0.04 7.20
N ASN A 122 7.53 0.35 6.05
CA ASN A 122 7.22 1.56 5.28
C ASN A 122 5.81 1.51 4.69
N VAL A 123 5.33 0.34 4.29
CA VAL A 123 3.96 0.15 3.78
C VAL A 123 2.94 0.36 4.91
N ILE A 124 3.13 -0.27 6.07
CA ILE A 124 2.23 -0.10 7.22
C ILE A 124 2.16 1.37 7.63
N ALA A 125 3.32 2.00 7.72
CA ALA A 125 3.48 3.40 8.01
C ALA A 125 2.73 4.33 7.06
N ALA A 126 2.87 4.13 5.75
CA ALA A 126 2.19 4.93 4.74
C ALA A 126 0.66 4.82 4.85
N VAL A 127 0.16 3.61 5.10
CA VAL A 127 -1.28 3.33 5.25
C VAL A 127 -1.83 3.96 6.53
N VAL A 128 -1.09 3.90 7.63
CA VAL A 128 -1.47 4.53 8.91
C VAL A 128 -1.43 6.06 8.82
N LEU A 129 -0.42 6.62 8.16
CA LEU A 129 -0.37 8.06 7.85
C LEU A 129 -1.56 8.50 6.99
N GLY A 130 -2.01 7.64 6.08
CA GLY A 130 -3.23 7.81 5.29
C GLY A 130 -4.54 7.77 6.10
N GLY A 131 -4.48 7.56 7.42
CA GLY A 131 -5.63 7.61 8.32
C GLY A 131 -6.27 6.25 8.63
N ALA A 132 -5.63 5.14 8.25
CA ALA A 132 -6.08 3.81 8.66
C ALA A 132 -5.69 3.52 10.13
N ARG A 133 -6.62 2.96 10.91
CA ARG A 133 -6.34 2.58 12.31
C ARG A 133 -5.68 1.21 12.37
N ILE A 134 -4.59 1.09 13.13
CA ILE A 134 -3.91 -0.18 13.41
C ILE A 134 -4.85 -1.18 14.10
N THR A 135 -5.72 -0.70 14.99
CA THR A 135 -6.71 -1.52 15.69
C THR A 135 -7.91 -1.90 14.84
N GLY A 136 -8.05 -1.35 13.63
CA GLY A 136 -9.17 -1.59 12.72
C GLY A 136 -10.36 -0.63 12.88
N GLY A 137 -11.39 -0.86 12.05
CA GLY A 137 -12.70 -0.23 12.16
C GLY A 137 -12.84 1.16 11.54
N ARG A 138 -11.74 1.83 11.18
CA ARG A 138 -11.75 3.09 10.40
C ARG A 138 -10.56 3.20 9.46
N GLY A 139 -10.81 3.84 8.32
CA GLY A 139 -9.84 4.11 7.27
C GLY A 139 -10.55 4.27 5.94
N THR A 140 -9.96 4.96 4.97
CA THR A 140 -10.50 5.09 3.61
C THR A 140 -9.44 4.73 2.59
N VAL A 141 -9.84 4.11 1.47
CA VAL A 141 -8.91 3.78 0.38
C VAL A 141 -8.23 5.05 -0.15
N PHE A 142 -8.97 6.15 -0.23
CA PHE A 142 -8.44 7.43 -0.68
C PHE A 142 -7.35 7.98 0.26
N GLY A 143 -7.59 7.93 1.56
CA GLY A 143 -6.58 8.31 2.56
C GLY A 143 -5.31 7.47 2.44
N THR A 144 -5.46 6.15 2.27
CA THR A 144 -4.33 5.24 2.04
C THR A 144 -3.51 5.61 0.80
N ILE A 145 -4.17 5.92 -0.33
CA ILE A 145 -3.48 6.34 -1.56
C ILE A 145 -2.67 7.61 -1.30
N LEU A 146 -3.25 8.62 -0.64
CA LEU A 146 -2.54 9.85 -0.31
C LEU A 146 -1.32 9.60 0.60
N GLY A 147 -1.47 8.75 1.61
CA GLY A 147 -0.38 8.37 2.51
C GLY A 147 0.76 7.66 1.77
N VAL A 148 0.43 6.72 0.90
CA VAL A 148 1.40 6.01 0.04
C VAL A 148 2.09 6.98 -0.92
N MET A 149 1.35 7.87 -1.59
CA MET A 149 1.95 8.86 -2.48
C MET A 149 2.93 9.78 -1.74
N LEU A 150 2.58 10.24 -0.55
CA LEU A 150 3.45 11.08 0.28
C LEU A 150 4.76 10.37 0.62
N VAL A 151 4.68 9.11 1.10
CA VAL A 151 5.88 8.32 1.45
C VAL A 151 6.74 8.04 0.21
N VAL A 152 6.13 7.72 -0.94
CA VAL A 152 6.85 7.47 -2.19
C VAL A 152 7.56 8.73 -2.70
N ILE A 153 6.88 9.89 -2.70
CA ILE A 153 7.49 11.16 -3.11
C ILE A 153 8.67 11.48 -2.19
N MET A 154 8.50 11.33 -0.88
CA MET A 154 9.58 11.52 0.09
C MET A 154 10.76 10.59 -0.16
N ASN A 155 10.51 9.31 -0.41
CA ASN A 155 11.58 8.36 -0.69
C ASN A 155 12.37 8.75 -1.96
N ASN A 156 11.66 9.09 -3.04
CA ASN A 156 12.30 9.57 -4.28
C ASN A 156 13.11 10.86 -4.05
N SER A 157 12.58 11.82 -3.28
CA SER A 157 13.31 13.04 -2.94
C SER A 157 14.59 12.77 -2.14
N LEU A 158 14.56 11.88 -1.15
CA LEU A 158 15.75 11.52 -0.36
C LEU A 158 16.79 10.79 -1.21
N ILE A 159 16.35 9.97 -2.18
CA ILE A 159 17.24 9.32 -3.16
C ILE A 159 17.93 10.38 -4.03
N LEU A 160 17.18 11.36 -4.54
CA LEU A 160 17.74 12.44 -5.37
C LEU A 160 18.74 13.33 -4.62
N LEU A 161 18.57 13.47 -3.30
CA LEU A 161 19.51 14.16 -2.42
C LEU A 161 20.77 13.33 -2.10
N GLY A 162 20.87 12.11 -2.62
CA GLY A 162 22.03 11.23 -2.41
C GLY A 162 22.13 10.64 -1.00
N ILE A 163 21.03 10.63 -0.24
CA ILE A 163 21.03 10.14 1.14
C ILE A 163 21.06 8.61 1.14
N PRO A 164 22.02 7.98 1.87
CA PRO A 164 22.12 6.52 1.93
C PRO A 164 20.84 5.86 2.47
N SER A 165 20.48 4.68 1.95
CA SER A 165 19.23 3.96 2.28
C SER A 165 19.04 3.67 3.78
N TYR A 166 20.13 3.59 4.55
CA TYR A 166 20.08 3.48 6.01
C TYR A 166 19.41 4.69 6.66
N TRP A 167 19.81 5.90 6.25
CA TRP A 167 19.25 7.17 6.73
C TRP A 167 17.84 7.42 6.18
N GLN A 168 17.51 6.86 5.01
CA GLN A 168 16.15 6.93 4.48
C GLN A 168 15.14 6.22 5.40
N ARG A 169 15.47 5.03 5.91
CA ARG A 169 14.60 4.31 6.87
C ARG A 169 14.37 5.12 8.14
N ALA A 170 15.41 5.75 8.67
CA ALA A 170 15.32 6.63 9.83
C ALA A 170 14.44 7.87 9.55
N ALA A 171 14.65 8.54 8.42
CA ALA A 171 13.87 9.71 8.00
C ALA A 171 12.39 9.39 7.80
N ILE A 172 12.09 8.24 7.19
CA ILE A 172 10.72 7.74 7.05
C ILE A 172 10.11 7.49 8.43
N GLY A 173 10.84 6.83 9.34
CA GLY A 173 10.43 6.64 10.74
C GLY A 173 10.03 7.95 11.43
N VAL A 174 10.88 8.97 11.33
CA VAL A 174 10.61 10.31 11.89
C VAL A 174 9.40 10.96 11.24
N LEU A 175 9.28 10.88 9.91
CA LEU A 175 8.13 11.42 9.17
C LEU A 175 6.81 10.82 9.68
N ILE A 176 6.78 9.51 9.93
CA ILE A 176 5.59 8.82 10.41
C ILE A 176 5.26 9.27 11.83
N LEU A 177 6.26 9.35 12.71
CA LEU A 177 6.06 9.83 14.09
C LEU A 177 5.50 11.26 14.10
N LEU A 178 6.00 12.12 13.22
CA LEU A 178 5.49 13.48 13.06
C LEU A 178 4.08 13.48 12.47
N GLY A 179 3.86 12.80 11.34
CA GLY A 179 2.57 12.81 10.66
C GLY A 179 1.44 12.15 11.47
N THR A 180 1.71 10.99 12.06
CA THR A 180 0.76 10.31 12.95
C THR A 180 0.63 11.01 14.29
N GLY A 181 1.71 11.57 14.84
CA GLY A 181 1.69 12.35 16.09
C GLY A 181 0.86 13.63 15.96
N ILE A 182 1.00 14.36 14.85
CA ILE A 182 0.19 15.54 14.54
C ILE A 182 -1.28 15.15 14.35
N THR A 183 -1.55 14.08 13.58
CA THR A 183 -2.92 13.61 13.35
C THR A 183 -3.57 13.10 14.64
N ALA A 184 -2.82 12.39 15.49
CA ALA A 184 -3.28 11.93 16.80
C ALA A 184 -3.57 13.12 17.72
N TRP A 185 -2.69 14.13 17.73
CA TRP A 185 -2.88 15.33 18.51
C TRP A 185 -4.10 16.14 18.05
N GLN A 186 -4.31 16.26 16.73
CA GLN A 186 -5.51 16.88 16.15
C GLN A 186 -6.79 16.12 16.53
N SER A 187 -6.78 14.79 16.45
CA SER A 187 -7.95 13.97 16.84
C SER A 187 -8.30 14.08 18.32
N LYS A 188 -7.29 14.22 19.19
CA LYS A 188 -7.48 14.44 20.63
C LYS A 188 -8.08 15.83 20.89
N ARG A 189 -7.70 16.82 20.08
CA ARG A 189 -8.16 18.20 20.18
C ARG A 189 -9.62 18.35 19.71
N GLU A 190 -10.00 17.66 18.64
CA GLU A 190 -11.40 17.56 18.18
C GLU A 190 -12.28 16.84 19.21
N SER A 191 -11.75 15.77 19.82
CA SER A 191 -12.48 15.03 20.87
C SER A 191 -12.68 15.88 22.13
N ALA A 192 -11.74 16.77 22.46
CA ALA A 192 -11.87 17.70 23.58
C ALA A 192 -12.83 18.87 23.28
N ALA A 193 -12.93 19.32 22.03
CA ALA A 193 -13.86 20.38 21.63
C ALA A 193 -15.33 19.92 21.72
N ASN A 194 -15.62 18.69 21.28
CA ASN A 194 -16.99 18.13 21.33
C ASN A 194 -17.53 17.91 22.75
N LEU A 195 -16.67 17.80 23.77
CA LEU A 195 -17.08 17.66 25.17
C LEU A 195 -17.42 19.00 25.84
N LEU A 196 -17.10 20.13 25.22
CA LEU A 196 -17.44 21.46 25.72
C LEU A 196 -18.77 21.98 25.12
N GLU A 197 -19.25 21.36 24.04
CA GLU A 197 -20.55 21.67 23.41
C GLU A 197 -21.70 20.78 23.91
N SER A 198 -21.41 19.73 24.71
CA SER A 198 -22.40 18.83 25.33
C SER A 198 -22.62 19.14 26.81
#